data_AF-A0A4Y7U5X3-F1
#
_entry.id   AF-A0A4Y7U5X3-F1
#
_cell.length_a   1.000
_cell.length_b   1.000
_cell.length_c   1.000
_cell.angle_alpha   90.00
_cell.angle_beta   90.00
_cell.angle_gamma   90.00
#
_symmetry.space_group_name_H-M   'P 1'
#
loop_
_entity.id
_entity.type
_entity.pdbx_description
1 polymer ?
#
loop_
_entity_poly.entity_id
_entity_poly.type
_entity_poly.pdbx_seq_one_letter_code
_entity_poly.pdbx_strand_id
1 'polypeptide(L)' 'MLWYYEFLEISWTVSILFGVISGIIGIVSWIILFEIIPQKPNIDFKGYYIQLLLAHIIFAVSSFMIYKLFL' A
#
# COMPACT_ATOMS: atom_id res chain seq x y z
N MET A 1 0.93 -17.21 -0.69
CA MET A 1 1.26 -17.72 -2.04
C MET A 1 2.59 -17.21 -2.58
N LEU A 2 2.97 -15.93 -2.44
CA LEU A 2 4.24 -15.41 -3.01
C LEU A 2 5.52 -15.81 -2.23
N TRP A 3 5.41 -16.22 -0.97
CA TRP A 3 6.57 -16.60 -0.13
C TRP A 3 7.27 -17.88 -0.61
N TYR A 4 6.56 -18.76 -1.32
CA TYR A 4 7.10 -20.04 -1.77
C TYR A 4 7.94 -19.93 -3.05
N TYR A 5 7.89 -18.78 -3.73
CA TYR A 5 8.70 -18.50 -4.89
C TYR A 5 9.92 -17.69 -4.45
N GLU A 6 11.11 -18.30 -4.48
CA GLU A 6 12.44 -17.71 -4.20
C GLU A 6 12.81 -16.51 -5.11
N PHE A 7 11.85 -15.92 -5.82
CA PHE A 7 12.10 -15.00 -6.93
C PHE A 7 12.40 -13.56 -6.54
N LEU A 8 12.18 -13.17 -5.28
CA LEU A 8 12.57 -11.84 -4.81
C LEU A 8 13.24 -11.91 -3.45
N GLU A 9 14.55 -11.69 -3.43
CA GLU A 9 15.25 -11.27 -2.22
C GLU A 9 14.52 -10.04 -1.65
N ILE A 10 13.96 -10.20 -0.46
CA ILE A 10 13.24 -9.13 0.19
C ILE A 10 14.28 -8.06 0.58
N SER A 11 14.25 -6.96 -0.16
CA SER A 11 15.15 -5.82 -0.01
C SER A 11 14.35 -4.54 0.24
N TRP A 12 15.05 -3.47 0.64
CA TRP A 12 14.43 -2.16 0.86
C TRP A 12 13.68 -1.67 -0.37
N THR A 13 14.28 -1.79 -1.56
CA THR A 13 13.67 -1.39 -2.83
C THR A 13 12.40 -2.16 -3.11
N VAL A 14 12.43 -3.47 -2.88
CA VAL A 14 11.28 -4.36 -3.09
C VAL A 14 10.15 -4.02 -2.11
N SER A 15 10.46 -3.80 -0.84
CA SER A 15 9.48 -3.39 0.18
C SER A 15 8.79 -2.06 -0.16
N ILE A 16 9.56 -1.05 -0.58
CA ILE A 16 9.00 0.25 -1.02
C ILE A 16 8.12 0.05 -2.25
N LEU A 17 8.57 -0.74 -3.24
CA LEU A 17 7.79 -1.03 -4.44
C LEU A 17 6.46 -1.73 -4.10
N PHE A 18 6.47 -2.71 -3.20
CA PHE A 18 5.25 -3.34 -2.71
C PHE A 18 4.30 -2.33 -2.04
N GLY A 19 4.83 -1.44 -1.21
CA GLY A 19 4.06 -0.36 -0.59
C GLY A 19 3.43 0.57 -1.62
N VAL A 20 4.18 0.97 -2.65
CA VAL A 20 3.68 1.83 -3.74
C VAL A 20 2.59 1.11 -4.54
N ILE A 21 2.82 -0.13 -4.97
CA ILE A 21 1.84 -0.91 -5.74
C ILE A 21 0.56 -1.11 -4.93
N SER A 22 0.68 -1.52 -3.66
CA SER A 22 -0.48 -1.68 -2.78
C SER A 22 -1.20 -0.36 -2.54
N GLY A 23 -0.48 0.74 -2.37
CA GLY A 23 -1.05 2.07 -2.22
C GLY A 23 -1.83 2.53 -3.46
N ILE A 24 -1.30 2.28 -4.66
CA ILE A 24 -2.00 2.58 -5.93
C ILE A 24 -3.26 1.73 -6.05
N ILE A 25 -3.18 0.42 -5.76
CA ILE A 25 -4.36 -0.46 -5.76
C ILE A 25 -5.41 0.06 -4.79
N GLY A 26 -5.01 0.43 -3.57
CA GLY A 26 -5.90 1.02 -2.57
C GLY A 26 -6.57 2.30 -3.05
N ILE A 27 -5.82 3.23 -3.65
CA ILE A 27 -6.35 4.48 -4.22
C ILE A 27 -7.41 4.16 -5.30
N VAL A 28 -7.10 3.26 -6.23
CA VAL A 28 -8.04 2.86 -7.29
C VAL A 28 -9.30 2.24 -6.69
N SER A 29 -9.18 1.37 -5.70
CA SER A 29 -10.33 0.79 -5.00
C SER A 29 -11.21 1.86 -4.34
N TRP A 30 -10.62 2.85 -3.68
CA TRP A 30 -11.37 3.95 -3.07
C TRP A 30 -12.02 4.87 -4.10
N ILE A 31 -11.35 5.16 -5.22
CA ILE A 31 -11.95 5.93 -6.33
C ILE A 31 -13.20 5.21 -6.84
N ILE A 32 -13.10 3.91 -7.12
CA ILE A 32 -14.24 3.10 -7.59
C ILE A 32 -15.37 3.13 -6.56
N LEU A 33 -15.06 2.93 -5.27
CA LEU A 33 -16.06 2.94 -4.21
C LEU A 33 -16.77 4.29 -4.12
N PHE A 34 -16.04 5.41 -4.15
CA PHE A 34 -16.61 6.74 -4.07
C PHE A 34 -17.43 7.14 -5.30
N GLU A 35 -17.21 6.47 -6.44
CA GLU A 35 -18.04 6.66 -7.63
C GLU A 35 -19.32 5.81 -7.59
N ILE A 36 -19.30 4.65 -6.92
CA ILE A 36 -20.48 3.78 -6.77
C ILE A 36 -21.46 4.33 -5.73
N ILE A 37 -20.96 4.90 -4.62
CA ILE A 37 -21.85 5.36 -3.55
C ILE A 37 -22.58 6.66 -3.94
N PRO A 38 -23.90 6.77 -3.72
CA PRO A 38 -24.66 7.98 -4.06
C PRO A 38 -24.23 9.22 -3.26
N GLN A 39 -23.81 9.00 -2.02
CA GLN A 39 -23.40 10.06 -1.11
C GLN A 39 -21.88 10.13 -1.03
N LYS A 40 -21.30 11.10 -1.73
CA LYS A 40 -19.86 11.36 -1.67
C LYS A 40 -19.49 12.00 -0.33
N PRO A 41 -18.40 11.56 0.33
CA PRO A 41 -17.94 12.16 1.58
C PRO A 41 -17.41 13.58 1.34
N ASN A 42 -17.60 14.47 2.32
CA ASN A 42 -17.04 15.82 2.29
C ASN A 42 -15.61 15.81 2.86
N ILE A 43 -14.65 15.41 2.04
CA ILE A 43 -13.23 15.27 2.41
C ILE A 43 -12.32 15.87 1.33
N ASP A 44 -11.07 16.19 1.71
CA ASP A 44 -10.01 16.45 0.74
C ASP A 44 -9.52 15.13 0.15
N PHE A 45 -10.03 14.78 -1.02
CA PHE A 45 -9.64 13.56 -1.75
C PHE A 45 -8.14 13.52 -2.07
N LYS A 46 -7.52 14.66 -2.39
CA LYS A 46 -6.09 14.70 -2.73
C LYS A 46 -5.25 14.37 -1.50
N GLY A 47 -5.52 15.04 -0.38
CA GLY A 47 -4.88 14.76 0.90
C GLY A 47 -5.10 13.31 1.35
N TYR A 48 -6.33 12.80 1.21
CA TYR A 48 -6.68 11.42 1.50
C TYR A 48 -5.85 10.41 0.69
N TYR A 49 -5.75 10.57 -0.63
CA TYR A 49 -4.97 9.65 -1.47
C TYR A 49 -3.46 9.71 -1.19
N ILE A 50 -2.93 10.90 -0.88
CA ILE A 50 -1.51 11.04 -0.48
C ILE A 50 -1.25 10.30 0.83
N GLN A 51 -2.08 10.52 1.85
CA GLN A 51 -1.96 9.82 3.14
C GLN A 51 -2.10 8.31 2.98
N LEU A 52 -3.04 7.86 2.14
CA LEU A 52 -3.25 6.44 1.86
C LEU A 52 -2.02 5.79 1.23
N LEU A 53 -1.37 6.44 0.26
CA LEU A 53 -0.14 5.94 -0.34
C LEU A 53 0.99 5.86 0.69
N LEU A 54 1.18 6.93 1.47
CA LEU A 54 2.23 6.98 2.51
C LEU A 54 2.01 5.89 3.57
N ALA A 55 0.76 5.66 3.99
CA ALA A 55 0.43 4.61 4.94
C ALA A 55 0.84 3.22 4.44
N HIS A 56 0.62 2.91 3.15
CA HIS A 56 1.02 1.64 2.57
C HIS A 56 2.55 1.49 2.46
N ILE A 57 3.27 2.56 2.13
CA ILE A 57 4.74 2.55 2.11
C ILE A 57 5.28 2.32 3.53
N ILE A 58 4.78 3.05 4.53
CA ILE A 58 5.20 2.89 5.92
C ILE A 58 4.91 1.47 6.42
N PHE A 59 3.72 0.94 6.11
CA PHE A 59 3.33 -0.42 6.49
C PHE A 59 4.24 -1.47 5.85
N ALA A 60 4.52 -1.35 4.55
CA ALA A 60 5.38 -2.30 3.84
C ALA A 60 6.83 -2.27 4.36
N VAL A 61 7.37 -1.07 4.61
CA VAL A 61 8.72 -0.90 5.18
C VAL A 61 8.78 -1.44 6.61
N SER A 62 7.78 -1.15 7.44
CA SER A 62 7.71 -1.66 8.81
C SER A 62 7.63 -3.19 8.83
N SER A 63 6.81 -3.77 7.97
CA SER A 63 6.69 -5.23 7.83
C SER A 63 8.02 -5.86 7.41
N PHE A 64 8.76 -5.23 6.50
CA PHE A 64 10.10 -5.67 6.11
C PHE A 64 11.13 -5.58 7.24
N MET A 65 11.10 -4.50 8.03
CA MET A 65 11.97 -4.37 9.20
C MET A 65 11.71 -5.47 10.22
N ILE A 66 10.44 -5.75 10.52
CA ILE A 66 10.05 -6.86 11.40
C ILE A 66 10.51 -8.19 10.80
N TYR A 67 10.26 -8.43 9.52
CA TYR A 67 10.73 -9.64 8.83
C TYR A 67 12.25 -9.85 8.98
N LYS A 68 13.05 -8.78 8.85
CA LYS A 68 14.51 -8.83 9.05
C LYS A 68 14.96 -9.03 10.50
N LEU A 69 14.14 -8.69 11.49
CA LEU A 69 14.48 -8.88 12.90
C LEU A 69 14.26 -10.32 13.36
N PHE A 70 13.37 -11.06 12.71
CA PHE A 70 12.96 -12.42 13.10
C PHE A 70 13.46 -13.53 12.15
N LEU A 71 14.30 -13.18 11.18
CA LEU A 71 15.04 -14.10 10.30
C LEU A 71 16.53 -14.07 10.64
#